data_AF-A0A9P7D617-F1
#
_entry.id   AF-A0A9P7D617-F1
#
_cell.length_a   1.000
_cell.length_b   1.000
_cell.length_c   1.000
_cell.angle_alpha   90.00
_cell.angle_beta   90.00
_cell.angle_gamma   90.00
#
_symmetry.space_group_name_H-M   'P 1'
#
loop_
_entity.id
_entity.type
_entity.pdbx_description
1 polymer ?
#
loop_
_entity_poly.entity_id
_entity_poly.type
_entity_poly.pdbx_seq_one_letter_code
_entity_poly.pdbx_strand_id
1 'polypeptide(L)'
;MLTIVRQAVADLSKDVHSSKSPLVPTGWSAELVNPKIVQTMLQYSTGLTGTIELAEDQGPRYIFLSGKDYYIWNTTSEEGWRILNVKNRDELYSNVAKGKGGLKLEELPDYGDNLEG
;
A
#
# COMPACT_ATOMS: atom_id res chain seq x y z
N MET A 1 58.31 -29.09 -20.93
CA MET A 1 57.83 -27.70 -20.84
C MET A 1 56.32 -27.70 -21.03
N LEU A 2 55.56 -27.23 -20.04
CA LEU A 2 54.40 -26.36 -20.23
C LEU A 2 53.99 -25.82 -18.85
N THR A 3 54.31 -24.56 -18.60
CA THR A 3 53.82 -23.81 -17.44
C THR A 3 52.41 -23.34 -17.78
N ILE A 4 51.42 -23.67 -16.94
CA ILE A 4 50.12 -22.99 -16.98
C ILE A 4 49.98 -22.23 -15.66
N VAL A 5 50.21 -20.93 -15.73
CA VAL A 5 49.83 -19.96 -14.72
C VAL A 5 48.31 -19.79 -14.81
N ARG A 6 47.56 -20.11 -13.75
CA ARG A 6 46.15 -19.69 -13.62
C ARG A 6 46.03 -18.69 -12.48
N GLN A 7 45.94 -17.44 -12.93
CA GLN A 7 45.34 -16.25 -12.32
C GLN A 7 44.54 -16.51 -11.03
N ALA A 8 44.97 -15.85 -9.96
CA ALA A 8 44.10 -15.51 -8.85
C ALA A 8 43.02 -14.53 -9.35
N VAL A 9 41.75 -14.84 -9.08
CA VAL A 9 40.70 -13.84 -9.02
C VAL A 9 40.11 -13.93 -7.62
N ALA A 10 40.29 -12.84 -6.88
CA ALA A 10 39.70 -12.63 -5.58
C ALA A 10 38.18 -12.74 -5.71
N ASP A 11 37.58 -13.59 -4.88
CA ASP A 11 36.13 -13.67 -4.68
C ASP A 11 35.70 -12.41 -3.91
N LEU A 12 35.48 -11.32 -4.65
CA LEU A 12 34.99 -10.06 -4.13
C LEU A 12 33.52 -9.90 -4.50
N SER A 13 32.72 -9.80 -3.44
CA SER A 13 31.41 -9.14 -3.40
C SER A 13 30.28 -9.78 -4.18
N LYS A 14 29.35 -10.39 -3.44
CA LYS A 14 27.93 -9.99 -3.47
C LYS A 14 27.34 -10.02 -2.07
N ASP A 15 27.51 -8.92 -1.33
CA ASP A 15 26.48 -8.44 -0.43
C ASP A 15 25.19 -8.25 -1.23
N VAL A 16 24.45 -9.35 -1.43
CA VAL A 16 23.02 -9.27 -1.71
C VAL A 16 22.42 -8.77 -0.41
N HIS A 17 22.39 -7.45 -0.27
CA HIS A 17 21.23 -6.79 0.34
C HIS A 17 20.04 -7.30 -0.45
N SER A 18 19.47 -8.41 0.02
CA SER A 18 18.19 -8.91 -0.43
C SER A 18 17.21 -7.83 0.01
N SER A 19 17.05 -6.81 -0.83
CA SER A 19 15.93 -5.89 -0.79
C SER A 19 14.69 -6.75 -1.05
N LYS A 20 14.23 -7.46 -0.02
CA LYS A 20 12.93 -8.11 -0.03
C LYS A 20 11.96 -6.97 -0.28
N SER A 21 11.48 -6.86 -1.51
CA SER A 21 10.27 -6.10 -1.77
C SER A 21 9.26 -6.52 -0.70
N PRO A 22 8.64 -5.58 0.03
CA PRO A 22 7.70 -5.94 1.08
C PRO A 22 6.66 -6.88 0.49
N LEU A 23 6.52 -8.04 1.11
CA LEU A 23 5.57 -9.05 0.67
C LEU A 23 4.17 -8.46 0.84
N VAL A 24 3.40 -8.43 -0.26
CA VAL A 24 2.00 -8.01 -0.21
C VAL A 24 1.26 -8.90 0.80
N PRO A 25 0.48 -8.33 1.74
CA PRO A 25 -0.23 -9.10 2.75
C PRO A 25 -1.21 -10.11 2.12
N THR A 26 -1.37 -11.28 2.73
CA THR A 26 -2.34 -12.28 2.28
C THR A 26 -3.76 -11.70 2.27
N GLY A 27 -4.50 -11.90 1.17
CA GLY A 27 -5.84 -11.36 0.96
C GLY A 27 -5.86 -9.94 0.39
N TRP A 28 -4.69 -9.40 0.02
CA TRP A 28 -4.54 -8.10 -0.63
C TRP A 28 -3.69 -8.24 -1.88
N SER A 29 -3.92 -7.33 -2.82
CA SER A 29 -3.18 -7.20 -4.07
C SER A 29 -2.66 -5.77 -4.24
N ALA A 30 -1.42 -5.64 -4.70
CA ALA A 30 -0.87 -4.40 -5.23
C ALA A 30 -1.10 -4.28 -6.76
N GLU A 31 -1.60 -5.33 -7.40
CA GLU A 31 -1.96 -5.35 -8.82
C GLU A 31 -3.43 -4.93 -8.97
N LEU A 32 -3.61 -3.67 -9.39
CA LEU A 32 -4.92 -3.04 -9.42
C LEU A 32 -5.56 -3.16 -10.80
N VAL A 33 -6.71 -3.82 -10.86
CA VAL A 33 -7.53 -3.86 -12.07
C VAL A 33 -8.40 -2.60 -12.12
N ASN A 34 -8.22 -1.77 -13.15
CA ASN A 34 -8.97 -0.53 -13.38
C ASN A 34 -8.93 0.50 -12.22
N PRO A 35 -7.73 0.94 -11.76
CA PRO A 35 -7.60 1.86 -10.63
C PRO A 35 -8.31 3.20 -10.83
N LYS A 36 -8.54 3.62 -12.08
CA LYS A 36 -9.20 4.89 -12.41
C LYS A 36 -10.62 4.99 -11.85
N ILE A 37 -11.41 3.93 -11.95
CA ILE A 37 -12.81 3.94 -11.47
C ILE A 37 -12.83 4.16 -9.95
N VAL A 38 -11.98 3.42 -9.23
CA VAL A 38 -11.86 3.52 -7.77
C VAL A 38 -11.34 4.91 -7.38
N GLN A 39 -10.34 5.45 -8.09
CA GLN A 39 -9.84 6.81 -7.84
C GLN A 39 -10.93 7.87 -8.03
N THR A 40 -11.77 7.76 -9.05
CA THR A 40 -12.89 8.68 -9.26
C THR A 40 -13.91 8.59 -8.13
N MET A 41 -14.27 7.38 -7.69
CA MET A 41 -15.18 7.20 -6.56
C MET A 41 -14.59 7.77 -5.27
N LEU A 42 -13.32 7.49 -4.98
CA LEU A 42 -12.59 8.05 -3.83
C LEU A 42 -12.64 9.58 -3.82
N GLN A 43 -12.34 10.21 -4.96
CA GLN A 43 -12.37 11.66 -5.10
C GLN A 43 -13.77 12.22 -4.87
N TYR A 44 -14.81 11.57 -5.39
CA TYR A 44 -16.18 12.03 -5.24
C TYR A 44 -16.64 11.94 -3.78
N SER A 45 -16.40 10.82 -3.10
CA SER A 45 -16.92 10.59 -1.75
C SER A 45 -16.09 11.25 -0.65
N THR A 46 -14.79 11.45 -0.85
CA THR A 46 -13.88 11.96 0.20
C THR A 46 -13.22 13.28 -0.13
N GLY A 47 -13.33 13.76 -1.37
CA GLY A 47 -12.53 14.88 -1.88
C GLY A 47 -11.03 14.60 -2.03
N LEU A 48 -10.55 13.40 -1.64
CA LEU A 48 -9.13 13.05 -1.68
C LEU A 48 -8.71 12.57 -3.06
N THR A 49 -7.50 12.94 -3.47
CA THR A 49 -6.86 12.44 -4.69
C THR A 49 -5.60 11.69 -4.32
N GLY A 50 -5.48 10.43 -4.73
CA GLY A 50 -4.40 9.57 -4.29
C GLY A 50 -4.09 8.40 -5.22
N THR A 51 -3.01 7.71 -4.90
CA THR A 51 -2.61 6.46 -5.58
C THR A 51 -3.05 5.29 -4.73
N ILE A 52 -3.73 4.32 -5.33
CA ILE A 52 -4.12 3.11 -4.62
C ILE A 52 -2.87 2.25 -4.43
N GLU A 53 -2.69 1.75 -3.22
CA GLU A 53 -1.53 0.98 -2.77
C GLU A 53 -1.87 -0.49 -2.59
N LEU A 54 -3.08 -0.78 -2.12
CA LEU A 54 -3.60 -2.14 -1.96
C LEU A 54 -5.09 -2.19 -2.27
N ALA A 55 -5.53 -3.30 -2.87
CA ALA A 55 -6.92 -3.70 -2.99
C ALA A 55 -7.12 -5.04 -2.28
N GLU A 56 -8.24 -5.21 -1.59
CA GLU A 56 -8.60 -6.49 -0.99
C GLU A 56 -9.01 -7.47 -2.11
N ASP A 57 -8.41 -8.67 -2.13
CA ASP A 57 -8.51 -9.61 -3.27
C ASP A 57 -9.95 -10.00 -3.62
N GLN A 58 -10.81 -10.07 -2.62
CA GLN A 58 -12.21 -10.50 -2.71
C GLN A 58 -13.13 -9.60 -1.88
N GLY A 59 -12.72 -8.33 -1.67
CA GLY A 59 -13.44 -7.44 -0.78
C GLY A 59 -13.52 -6.00 -1.29
N PRO A 60 -14.36 -5.17 -0.65
CA PRO A 60 -14.63 -3.81 -1.11
C PRO A 60 -13.61 -2.80 -0.58
N ARG A 61 -12.54 -3.24 0.10
CA ARG A 61 -11.61 -2.35 0.78
C ARG A 61 -10.41 -2.03 -0.08
N TYR A 62 -10.07 -0.75 -0.12
CA TYR A 62 -8.93 -0.21 -0.84
C TYR A 62 -8.11 0.64 0.11
N ILE A 63 -6.79 0.50 0.05
CA ILE A 63 -5.87 1.41 0.72
C ILE A 63 -5.23 2.31 -0.31
N PHE A 64 -5.21 3.61 -0.06
CA PHE A 64 -4.61 4.59 -0.95
C PHE A 64 -3.75 5.59 -0.18
N LEU A 65 -2.75 6.12 -0.86
CA LEU A 65 -1.89 7.19 -0.40
C LEU A 65 -2.38 8.51 -0.99
N SER A 66 -2.75 9.45 -0.12
CA SER A 66 -3.09 10.83 -0.50
C SER A 66 -2.18 11.78 0.26
N GLY A 67 -1.39 12.57 -0.46
CA GLY A 67 -0.34 13.39 0.15
C GLY A 67 0.71 12.54 0.87
N LYS A 68 0.72 12.61 2.21
CA LYS A 68 1.65 11.87 3.08
C LYS A 68 0.95 10.81 3.93
N ASP A 69 -0.37 10.71 3.80
CA ASP A 69 -1.23 9.92 4.67
C ASP A 69 -1.84 8.75 3.91
N TYR A 70 -1.94 7.62 4.61
CA TYR A 70 -2.63 6.44 4.10
C TYR A 70 -4.06 6.43 4.59
N TYR A 71 -4.96 5.95 3.74
CA TYR A 71 -6.38 5.88 4.00
C TYR A 71 -6.90 4.51 3.57
N ILE A 72 -7.91 4.03 4.26
CA ILE A 72 -8.70 2.86 3.86
C ILE A 72 -10.11 3.33 3.49
N TRP A 73 -10.61 2.86 2.37
CA TRP A 73 -11.96 3.12 1.88
C TRP A 73 -12.70 1.82 1.64
N ASN A 74 -13.95 1.77 2.06
CA ASN A 74 -14.86 0.67 1.79
C ASN A 74 -15.87 1.10 0.73
N THR A 75 -15.78 0.55 -0.49
CA THR A 75 -16.70 0.90 -1.57
C THR A 75 -18.13 0.39 -1.37
N THR A 76 -18.36 -0.53 -0.43
CA THR A 76 -19.72 -1.05 -0.14
C THR A 76 -20.46 -0.18 0.86
N SER A 77 -19.80 0.26 1.94
CA SER A 77 -20.43 1.16 2.92
C SER A 77 -20.24 2.63 2.60
N GLU A 78 -19.37 2.97 1.64
CA GLU A 78 -18.95 4.34 1.34
C GLU A 78 -18.38 5.05 2.57
N GLU A 79 -17.66 4.30 3.40
CA GLU A 79 -16.98 4.81 4.59
C GLU A 79 -15.46 4.78 4.40
N GLY A 80 -14.80 5.78 4.99
CA GLY A 80 -13.37 5.96 4.89
C GLY A 80 -12.72 6.28 6.22
N TRP A 81 -11.49 5.81 6.39
CA TRP A 81 -10.67 6.08 7.56
C TRP A 81 -9.25 6.44 7.17
N ARG A 82 -8.65 7.38 7.90
CA ARG A 82 -7.21 7.64 7.89
C ARG A 82 -6.48 6.61 8.76
N ILE A 83 -5.34 6.13 8.28
CA ILE A 83 -4.48 5.19 8.99
C ILE A 83 -3.39 5.98 9.74
N LEU A 84 -3.42 5.92 11.07
CA LEU A 84 -2.60 6.79 11.93
C LEU A 84 -1.23 6.20 12.28
N ASN A 85 -1.05 4.88 12.19
CA ASN A 85 0.12 4.16 12.70
C ASN A 85 1.07 3.63 11.61
N VAL A 86 1.09 4.29 10.46
CA VAL A 86 1.94 3.94 9.31
C VAL A 86 2.61 5.18 8.75
N LYS A 87 3.91 5.10 8.45
CA LYS A 87 4.68 6.20 7.85
C LYS A 87 5.17 5.90 6.44
N ASN A 88 5.17 4.63 6.06
CA ASN A 88 5.70 4.13 4.80
C ASN A 88 4.99 2.82 4.42
N ARG A 89 5.22 2.38 3.19
CA ARG A 89 4.59 1.19 2.63
C ARG A 89 4.94 -0.10 3.36
N ASP A 90 6.17 -0.25 3.84
CA ASP A 90 6.60 -1.45 4.56
C ASP A 90 5.84 -1.60 5.89
N GLU A 91 5.71 -0.49 6.64
CA GLU A 91 4.88 -0.44 7.86
C GLU A 91 3.41 -0.70 7.55
N LEU A 92 2.89 -0.15 6.44
CA LEU A 92 1.53 -0.43 6.00
C LEU A 92 1.32 -1.94 5.78
N TYR A 93 2.18 -2.58 4.99
CA TYR A 93 2.03 -3.98 4.65
C TYR A 93 2.16 -4.85 5.91
N SER A 94 3.14 -4.55 6.77
CA SER A 94 3.33 -5.24 8.05
C SER A 94 2.10 -5.12 8.96
N ASN A 95 1.49 -3.94 9.04
CA ASN A 95 0.31 -3.72 9.87
C ASN A 95 -0.96 -4.36 9.29
N VAL A 96 -1.15 -4.30 7.96
CA VAL A 96 -2.26 -4.99 7.29
C VAL A 96 -2.14 -6.51 7.48
N ALA A 97 -0.94 -7.07 7.40
CA ALA A 97 -0.68 -8.50 7.59
C ALA A 97 -1.00 -9.00 9.03
N LYS A 98 -1.00 -8.10 10.03
CA LYS A 98 -1.44 -8.45 11.40
C LYS A 98 -2.96 -8.61 11.52
N GLY A 99 -3.72 -8.21 10.50
CA GLY A 99 -5.18 -8.29 10.49
C GLY A 99 -5.83 -7.38 11.53
N LYS A 100 -6.84 -7.90 12.24
CA LYS A 100 -7.63 -7.12 13.18
C LYS A 100 -6.76 -6.55 14.31
N GLY A 101 -6.72 -5.21 14.42
CA GLY A 101 -5.91 -4.49 15.40
C GLY A 101 -4.52 -4.07 14.90
N GLY A 102 -4.15 -4.42 13.66
CA GLY A 102 -2.90 -3.96 13.05
C GLY A 102 -2.90 -2.48 12.66
N LEU A 103 -4.06 -1.94 12.28
CA LEU A 103 -4.25 -0.55 11.88
C LEU A 103 -4.96 0.25 12.98
N LYS A 104 -4.46 1.46 13.23
CA LYS A 104 -5.17 2.49 14.01
C LYS A 104 -5.88 3.41 13.04
N LEU A 105 -7.19 3.50 13.16
CA LEU A 105 -8.06 4.18 12.21
C LEU A 105 -8.71 5.41 12.85
N GLU A 106 -8.81 6.49 12.08
CA GLU A 106 -9.57 7.70 12.38
C GLU A 106 -10.58 7.92 11.26
N GLU A 107 -11.86 8.06 11.59
CA GLU A 107 -12.92 8.25 10.60
C GLU A 107 -12.72 9.55 9.83
N LEU A 108 -12.93 9.50 8.51
CA LEU A 108 -12.88 10.72 7.70
C LEU A 108 -14.10 11.60 8.01
N PRO A 109 -13.94 12.93 8.07
CA PRO A 109 -15.08 13.82 8.17
C PRO A 109 -15.98 13.61 6.94
N ASP A 110 -17.27 13.45 7.17
CA ASP A 110 -18.25 13.34 6.09
C ASP A 110 -18.27 14.65 5.29
N TYR A 111 -17.97 14.56 3.99
CA TYR A 111 -18.02 15.70 3.08
C TYR A 111 -19.43 15.90 2.47
N GLY A 112 -20.37 14.99 2.76
CA GLY A 112 -21.70 14.92 2.14
C GLY A 112 -22.74 15.93 2.64
N ASP A 113 -22.56 16.57 3.80
CA ASP A 113 -23.62 17.36 4.47
C ASP A 113 -23.52 18.89 4.30
N ASN A 114 -22.59 19.42 3.48
CA ASN A 114 -22.45 20.87 3.26
C ASN A 114 -23.08 21.36 1.94
N LEU A 115 -24.22 20.79 1.54
CA LEU A 115 -25.06 21.31 0.44
C LEU A 115 -26.51 21.64 0.89
N GLU A 116 -26.70 22.10 2.12
CA GLU A 116 -27.90 22.87 2.46
C GLU A 116 -27.58 24.38 2.31
N GLY A 117 -27.96 24.91 1.15
CA GLY A 117 -28.10 26.35 0.89
C GLY A 117 -29.57 26.76 0.91
#